data_AF-A0A816BA67-F1
#
_entry.id   AF-A0A816BA67-F1
#
_cell.length_a   1.000
_cell.length_b   1.000
_cell.length_c   1.000
_cell.angle_alpha   90.00
_cell.angle_beta   90.00
_cell.angle_gamma   90.00
#
_symmetry.space_group_name_H-M   'P 1'
#
loop_
_entity.id
_entity.type
_entity.pdbx_description
1 polymer ?
#
loop_
_entity_poly.entity_id
_entity_poly.type
_entity_poly.pdbx_seq_one_letter_code
_entity_poly.pdbx_strand_id
1 'polypeptide(L)'
;MDIEKHKHIFAELHEHIKQKADKSLSDLVEHAHKIECFLHTTFVVNNEATNDRNPKQLNSLMQPVQNYLRDFIEIVEHLTLWLELQIPSYSDSEDFRIVVQNEILDDIASMKAQCIIYMGRFVEYREQRAQANKELFKQPTLDDNYHLISNLDHQFHRNLKLMLMELKSYIIRICNLLTKNKDLLERQSFHRQHINNYF
;
A
#
# COMPACT_ATOMS: atom_id res chain seq x y z
N MET A 1 35.77 21.55 1.99
CA MET A 1 35.12 21.82 3.29
C MET A 1 33.62 21.47 3.31
N ASP A 2 32.96 21.29 2.15
CA ASP A 2 31.52 20.93 2.08
C ASP A 2 31.21 19.42 2.11
N ILE A 3 32.15 18.58 1.68
CA ILE A 3 31.92 17.13 1.52
C ILE A 3 31.70 16.43 2.87
N GLU A 4 32.46 16.79 3.90
CA GLU A 4 32.31 16.22 5.25
C GLU A 4 30.95 16.57 5.89
N LYS A 5 30.46 17.80 5.65
CA LYS A 5 29.14 18.23 6.10
C LYS A 5 28.04 17.45 5.38
N HIS A 6 28.18 17.23 4.07
CA HIS A 6 27.24 16.43 3.29
C HIS A 6 27.25 14.95 3.71
N LYS A 7 28.43 14.37 4.01
CA LYS A 7 28.55 13.01 4.55
C LYS A 7 27.84 12.87 5.90
N HIS A 8 28.00 13.84 6.78
CA HIS A 8 27.35 13.82 8.10
C HIS A 8 25.82 13.88 7.98
N ILE A 9 25.30 14.82 7.17
CA ILE A 9 23.85 14.93 6.91
C ILE A 9 23.30 13.64 6.28
N PHE A 10 24.03 13.03 5.35
CA PHE A 10 23.63 11.77 4.73
C PHE A 10 23.61 10.61 5.73
N ALA A 11 24.58 10.55 6.65
CA ALA A 11 24.62 9.54 7.70
C ALA A 11 23.44 9.69 8.70
N GLU A 12 23.12 10.92 9.11
CA GLU A 12 21.96 11.21 9.96
C GLU A 12 20.65 10.82 9.27
N LEU A 13 20.51 11.15 7.98
CA LEU A 13 19.35 10.79 7.18
C LEU A 13 19.21 9.27 7.04
N HIS A 14 20.31 8.57 6.80
CA HIS A 14 20.32 7.11 6.67
C HIS A 14 19.90 6.42 7.98
N GLU A 15 20.37 6.91 9.13
CA GLU A 15 19.96 6.38 10.44
C GLU A 15 18.47 6.64 10.73
N HIS A 16 17.99 7.84 10.39
CA HIS A 16 16.57 8.17 10.51
C HIS A 16 15.68 7.26 9.64
N ILE A 17 16.08 7.00 8.39
CA ILE A 17 15.36 6.11 7.47
C ILE A 17 15.36 4.67 7.99
N LYS A 18 16.48 4.21 8.54
CA LYS A 18 16.57 2.88 9.15
C LYS A 18 15.59 2.72 10.32
N GLN A 19 15.57 3.67 11.25
CA GLN A 19 14.62 3.66 12.37
C GLN A 19 13.17 3.66 11.89
N LYS A 20 12.87 4.39 10.82
CA LYS A 20 11.54 4.43 10.22
C LYS A 20 11.17 3.11 9.54
N ALA A 21 12.12 2.44 8.90
CA ALA A 21 11.92 1.13 8.28
C ALA A 21 11.68 0.02 9.32
N ASP A 22 12.44 0.03 10.42
CA ASP A 22 12.24 -0.93 11.53
C ASP A 22 10.84 -0.81 12.14
N LYS A 23 10.36 0.44 12.32
CA LYS A 23 9.00 0.71 12.75
C LYS A 23 7.96 0.28 11.71
N SER A 24 8.25 0.49 10.43
CA SER A 24 7.35 0.18 9.31
C SER A 24 6.93 -1.30 9.27
N LEU A 25 7.80 -2.23 9.66
CA LEU A 25 7.43 -3.66 9.73
C LEU A 25 6.38 -3.92 10.82
N SER A 26 6.52 -3.30 11.99
CA SER A 26 5.51 -3.37 13.06
C SER A 26 4.20 -2.71 12.62
N ASP A 27 4.29 -1.54 11.98
CA ASP A 27 3.15 -0.80 11.47
C ASP A 27 2.38 -1.62 10.42
N LEU A 28 3.07 -2.36 9.52
CA LEU A 28 2.45 -3.28 8.57
C LEU A 28 1.63 -4.38 9.27
N VAL A 29 2.18 -5.03 10.30
CA VAL A 29 1.48 -6.11 11.01
C VAL A 29 0.22 -5.57 11.71
N GLU A 30 0.33 -4.41 12.37
CA GLU A 30 -0.81 -3.73 12.98
C GLU A 30 -1.85 -3.34 11.92
N HIS A 31 -1.39 -2.89 10.75
CA HIS A 31 -2.24 -2.53 9.63
C HIS A 31 -3.04 -3.72 9.11
N ALA A 32 -2.41 -4.88 8.90
CA ALA A 32 -3.10 -6.11 8.51
C ALA A 32 -4.13 -6.55 9.55
N HIS A 33 -3.82 -6.42 10.85
CA HIS A 33 -4.76 -6.74 11.91
C HIS A 33 -5.99 -5.81 11.90
N LYS A 34 -5.79 -4.50 11.72
CA LYS A 34 -6.88 -3.53 11.57
C LYS A 34 -7.79 -3.86 10.39
N ILE A 35 -7.21 -4.23 9.24
CA ILE A 35 -7.96 -4.66 8.06
C ILE A 35 -8.77 -5.94 8.36
N GLU A 36 -8.17 -6.93 9.01
CA GLU A 36 -8.86 -8.18 9.36
C GLU A 36 -10.06 -7.94 10.28
N CYS A 37 -9.87 -7.15 11.33
CA CYS A 37 -10.95 -6.75 12.23
C CYS A 37 -12.06 -6.00 11.47
N PHE A 38 -11.70 -5.09 10.57
CA PHE A 38 -12.66 -4.36 9.75
C PHE A 38 -13.44 -5.29 8.80
N LEU A 39 -12.76 -6.22 8.13
CA LEU A 39 -13.38 -7.23 7.26
C LEU A 39 -14.39 -8.09 8.01
N HIS A 40 -14.01 -8.60 9.18
CA HIS A 40 -14.86 -9.45 10.00
C HIS A 40 -16.11 -8.70 10.51
N THR A 41 -15.91 -7.53 11.11
CA THR A 41 -17.01 -6.73 11.69
C THR A 41 -17.98 -6.20 10.63
N THR A 42 -17.46 -5.85 9.45
CA THR A 42 -18.23 -5.11 8.45
C THR A 42 -18.87 -6.02 7.40
N PHE A 43 -18.17 -7.06 6.95
CA PHE A 43 -18.59 -7.89 5.82
C PHE A 43 -18.92 -9.34 6.17
N VAL A 44 -18.55 -9.83 7.36
CA VAL A 44 -18.86 -11.21 7.82
C VAL A 44 -20.03 -11.20 8.80
N VAL A 45 -20.04 -10.30 9.78
CA VAL A 45 -21.11 -10.22 10.79
C VAL A 45 -22.39 -9.58 10.23
N ASN A 46 -22.27 -8.65 9.27
CA ASN A 46 -23.42 -8.06 8.58
C ASN A 46 -23.73 -8.87 7.31
N ASN A 47 -24.61 -9.86 7.44
CA ASN A 47 -25.08 -10.72 6.33
C ASN A 47 -25.29 -9.95 5.00
N GLU A 48 -24.83 -10.55 3.90
CA GLU A 48 -24.89 -10.03 2.52
C GLU A 48 -26.33 -9.68 2.03
N ALA A 49 -27.37 -10.05 2.79
CA ALA A 49 -28.77 -9.89 2.41
C ALA A 49 -29.44 -8.57 2.86
N THR A 50 -28.85 -7.77 3.77
CA THR A 50 -29.53 -6.60 4.37
C THR A 50 -28.89 -5.24 4.09
N ASN A 51 -27.68 -5.20 3.52
CA ASN A 51 -26.91 -3.96 3.37
C ASN A 51 -27.10 -3.24 2.02
N ASP A 52 -27.94 -3.78 1.14
CA ASP A 52 -28.04 -3.40 -0.27
C ASP A 52 -28.76 -2.08 -0.56
N ARG A 53 -29.20 -1.31 0.45
CA ARG A 53 -30.18 -0.24 0.21
C ARG A 53 -29.81 1.16 0.65
N ASN A 54 -28.65 1.40 1.29
CA ASN A 54 -28.35 2.75 1.76
C ASN A 54 -26.99 3.30 1.28
N PRO A 55 -26.98 4.28 0.34
CA PRO A 55 -25.78 5.01 -0.07
C PRO A 55 -25.01 5.65 1.11
N LYS A 56 -25.69 5.91 2.24
CA LYS A 56 -25.06 6.40 3.47
C LYS A 56 -24.12 5.36 4.09
N GLN A 57 -24.47 4.07 3.99
CA GLN A 57 -23.62 2.98 4.47
C GLN A 57 -22.36 2.89 3.61
N LEU A 58 -22.47 2.95 2.27
CA LEU A 58 -21.29 2.84 1.40
C LEU A 58 -20.27 3.96 1.64
N ASN A 59 -20.70 5.21 1.78
CA ASN A 59 -19.77 6.32 2.09
C ASN A 59 -19.03 6.11 3.43
N SER A 60 -19.68 5.51 4.43
CA SER A 60 -19.05 5.19 5.71
C SER A 60 -18.00 4.08 5.61
N LEU A 61 -18.12 3.22 4.60
CA LEU A 61 -17.14 2.16 4.28
C LEU A 61 -15.97 2.69 3.46
N MET A 62 -16.21 3.67 2.59
CA MET A 62 -15.18 4.21 1.71
C MET A 62 -14.03 4.85 2.47
N GLN A 63 -14.35 5.67 3.48
CA GLN A 63 -13.34 6.45 4.19
C GLN A 63 -12.29 5.58 4.91
N PRO A 64 -12.67 4.54 5.69
CA PRO A 64 -11.70 3.60 6.26
C PRO A 64 -10.82 2.93 5.19
N VAL A 65 -11.39 2.45 4.09
CA VAL A 65 -10.63 1.77 3.03
C VAL A 65 -9.61 2.71 2.38
N GLN A 66 -10.00 3.96 2.10
CA GLN A 66 -9.08 4.97 1.56
C GLN A 66 -7.93 5.28 2.53
N ASN A 67 -8.22 5.33 3.83
CA ASN A 67 -7.18 5.53 4.85
C ASN A 67 -6.23 4.33 4.87
N TYR A 68 -6.76 3.09 4.83
CA TYR A 68 -5.92 1.90 4.79
C TYR A 68 -4.99 1.87 3.58
N LEU A 69 -5.50 2.21 2.40
CA LEU A 69 -4.69 2.32 1.18
C LEU A 69 -3.59 3.39 1.31
N ARG A 70 -3.92 4.55 1.88
CA ARG A 70 -2.95 5.65 2.06
C ARG A 70 -1.84 5.27 3.02
N ASP A 71 -2.20 4.74 4.17
CA ASP A 71 -1.25 4.31 5.20
C ASP A 71 -0.33 3.21 4.62
N PHE A 72 -0.88 2.24 3.89
CA PHE A 72 -0.07 1.22 3.22
C PHE A 72 0.93 1.84 2.24
N ILE A 73 0.50 2.75 1.37
CA ILE A 73 1.37 3.44 0.40
C ILE A 73 2.51 4.18 1.12
N GLU A 74 2.21 4.86 2.22
CA GLU A 74 3.22 5.57 3.02
C GLU A 74 4.21 4.59 3.67
N ILE A 75 3.73 3.49 4.25
CA ILE A 75 4.58 2.49 4.89
C ILE A 75 5.52 1.84 3.87
N VAL A 76 5.01 1.42 2.70
CA VAL A 76 5.84 0.80 1.67
C VAL A 76 6.82 1.76 1.01
N GLU A 77 6.53 3.07 0.99
CA GLU A 77 7.49 4.08 0.52
C GLU A 77 8.74 4.12 1.41
N HIS A 78 8.56 4.09 2.73
CA HIS A 78 9.68 4.05 3.66
C HIS A 78 10.53 2.79 3.51
N LEU A 79 9.88 1.63 3.29
CA LEU A 79 10.56 0.37 3.04
C LEU A 79 11.33 0.38 1.72
N THR A 80 10.74 0.95 0.67
CA THR A 80 11.39 1.11 -0.65
C THR A 80 12.67 1.92 -0.52
N LEU A 81 12.59 3.10 0.11
CA LEU A 81 13.75 3.97 0.31
C LEU A 81 14.85 3.29 1.14
N TRP A 82 14.48 2.54 2.17
CA TRP A 82 15.44 1.80 2.99
C TRP A 82 16.15 0.68 2.21
N LEU A 83 15.42 -0.06 1.36
CA LEU A 83 15.96 -1.10 0.49
C LEU A 83 16.88 -0.52 -0.60
N GLU A 84 16.52 0.62 -1.18
CA GLU A 84 17.36 1.30 -2.18
C GLU A 84 18.68 1.80 -1.58
N LEU A 85 18.65 2.39 -0.38
CA LEU A 85 19.85 2.85 0.34
C LEU A 85 20.79 1.71 0.75
N GLN A 86 20.25 0.50 0.78
CA GLN A 86 21.00 -0.71 1.06
C GLN A 86 21.83 -1.09 -0.20
N ILE A 87 21.31 -0.98 -1.42
CA ILE A 87 22.01 -1.42 -2.64
C ILE A 87 23.35 -0.68 -2.84
N PRO A 88 24.51 -1.39 -2.93
CA PRO A 88 25.81 -0.75 -3.12
C PRO A 88 25.98 -0.20 -4.55
N SER A 89 26.69 0.92 -4.68
CA SER A 89 26.86 1.66 -5.94
C SER A 89 27.80 1.00 -6.96
N TYR A 90 28.71 0.11 -6.51
CA TYR A 90 29.67 -0.61 -7.35
C TYR A 90 29.86 -2.03 -6.80
N SER A 91 29.55 -3.06 -7.58
CA SER A 91 29.97 -4.44 -7.30
C SER A 91 30.50 -5.08 -8.59
N ASP A 92 31.76 -5.51 -8.58
CA ASP A 92 32.40 -6.20 -9.72
C ASP A 92 31.95 -7.67 -9.86
N SER A 93 30.90 -8.08 -9.15
CA SER A 93 30.23 -9.37 -9.27
C SER A 93 28.72 -9.18 -9.26
N GLU A 94 28.00 -10.00 -10.03
CA GLU A 94 26.56 -10.22 -9.88
C GLU A 94 26.31 -10.82 -8.50
N ASP A 95 26.20 -9.96 -7.50
CA ASP A 95 25.87 -10.35 -6.15
C ASP A 95 24.41 -10.82 -6.16
N PHE A 96 24.20 -12.12 -6.02
CA PHE A 96 22.88 -12.75 -5.82
C PHE A 96 21.97 -11.95 -4.86
N ARG A 97 22.56 -11.27 -3.85
CA ARG A 97 21.84 -10.38 -2.94
C ARG A 97 21.20 -9.18 -3.62
N ILE A 98 21.92 -8.52 -4.54
CA ILE A 98 21.41 -7.36 -5.29
C ILE A 98 20.24 -7.80 -6.16
N VAL A 99 20.33 -8.99 -6.78
CA VAL A 99 19.22 -9.56 -7.56
C VAL A 99 17.99 -9.77 -6.67
N VAL A 100 18.15 -10.40 -5.50
CA VAL A 100 17.05 -10.61 -4.55
C VAL A 100 16.48 -9.28 -4.03
N GLN A 101 17.33 -8.28 -3.77
CA GLN A 101 16.90 -6.95 -3.34
C GLN A 101 16.06 -6.24 -4.41
N ASN A 102 16.52 -6.28 -5.67
CA ASN A 102 15.77 -5.72 -6.79
C ASN A 102 14.43 -6.45 -7.01
N GLU A 103 14.40 -7.77 -6.90
CA GLU A 103 13.15 -8.54 -7.01
C GLU A 103 12.14 -8.15 -5.92
N ILE A 104 12.59 -7.96 -4.67
CA ILE A 104 11.73 -7.47 -3.58
C ILE A 104 11.23 -6.05 -3.86
N LEU A 105 12.10 -5.17 -4.36
CA LEU A 105 11.73 -3.80 -4.74
C LEU A 105 10.67 -3.78 -5.84
N ASP A 106 10.84 -4.60 -6.88
CA ASP A 106 9.88 -4.72 -7.99
C ASP A 106 8.52 -5.25 -7.50
N ASP A 107 8.53 -6.24 -6.60
CA ASP A 107 7.33 -6.76 -5.95
C ASP A 107 6.59 -5.66 -5.16
N ILE A 108 7.30 -4.90 -4.32
CA ILE A 108 6.74 -3.80 -3.53
C ILE A 108 6.19 -2.70 -4.46
N ALA A 109 6.94 -2.34 -5.51
CA ALA A 109 6.53 -1.33 -6.48
C ALA A 109 5.24 -1.72 -7.20
N SER A 110 5.10 -2.99 -7.60
CA SER A 110 3.89 -3.52 -8.21
C SER A 110 2.68 -3.43 -7.27
N MET A 111 2.84 -3.83 -6.00
CA MET A 111 1.78 -3.74 -4.99
C MET A 111 1.36 -2.29 -4.72
N LYS A 112 2.32 -1.37 -4.61
CA LYS A 112 2.07 0.07 -4.46
C LYS A 112 1.31 0.62 -5.67
N ALA A 113 1.71 0.27 -6.89
CA ALA A 113 1.03 0.71 -8.11
C ALA A 113 -0.44 0.26 -8.13
N GLN A 114 -0.74 -0.98 -7.73
CA GLN A 114 -2.13 -1.45 -7.60
C GLN A 114 -2.92 -0.66 -6.57
N CYS A 115 -2.32 -0.32 -5.42
CA CYS A 115 -2.99 0.50 -4.41
C CYS A 115 -3.31 1.92 -4.91
N ILE A 116 -2.43 2.51 -5.72
CA ILE A 116 -2.67 3.81 -6.38
C ILE A 116 -3.83 3.69 -7.38
N ILE A 117 -3.91 2.59 -8.14
CA ILE A 117 -5.04 2.32 -9.04
C ILE A 117 -6.34 2.21 -8.23
N TYR A 118 -6.35 1.52 -7.10
CA TYR A 118 -7.54 1.46 -6.23
C TYR A 118 -7.98 2.84 -5.75
N MET A 119 -7.05 3.71 -5.37
CA MET A 119 -7.37 5.09 -5.01
C MET A 119 -8.09 5.84 -6.14
N GLY A 120 -7.70 5.61 -7.40
CA GLY A 120 -8.41 6.13 -8.57
C GLY A 120 -9.85 5.62 -8.70
N ARG A 121 -10.12 4.36 -8.35
CA ARG A 121 -11.47 3.77 -8.42
C ARG A 121 -12.49 4.48 -7.53
N PHE A 122 -12.08 5.11 -6.44
CA PHE A 122 -12.98 5.91 -5.60
C PHE A 122 -13.48 7.16 -6.33
N VAL A 123 -12.61 7.79 -7.10
CA VAL A 123 -12.96 8.97 -7.90
C VAL A 123 -13.87 8.56 -9.05
N GLU A 124 -13.49 7.52 -9.79
CA GLU A 124 -14.27 6.98 -10.90
C GLU A 124 -15.70 6.60 -10.46
N TYR A 125 -15.85 5.94 -9.31
CA TYR A 125 -17.18 5.61 -8.78
C TYR A 125 -18.02 6.87 -8.50
N ARG A 126 -17.44 7.91 -7.90
CA ARG A 126 -18.17 9.16 -7.64
C ARG A 126 -18.58 9.84 -8.93
N GLU A 127 -17.72 9.85 -9.94
CA GLU A 127 -18.02 10.42 -11.26
C GLU A 127 -19.13 9.65 -11.98
N GLN A 128 -19.01 8.32 -12.07
CA GLN A 128 -20.02 7.46 -12.69
C GLN A 128 -21.37 7.58 -12.00
N ARG A 129 -21.37 7.58 -10.66
CA ARG A 129 -22.59 7.76 -9.88
C ARG A 129 -23.20 9.15 -10.06
N ALA A 130 -22.39 10.20 -10.11
CA ALA A 130 -22.88 11.55 -10.37
C ALA A 130 -23.53 11.65 -11.76
N GLN A 131 -22.90 11.03 -12.77
CA GLN A 131 -23.45 10.96 -14.12
C GLN A 131 -24.78 10.19 -14.17
N ALA A 132 -24.87 9.04 -13.51
CA ALA A 132 -26.11 8.27 -13.42
C ALA A 132 -27.24 9.06 -12.73
N ASN A 133 -26.93 9.81 -11.67
CA ASN A 133 -27.91 10.71 -11.05
C ASN A 133 -28.36 11.82 -12.01
N LYS A 134 -27.43 12.37 -12.81
CA LYS A 134 -27.75 13.39 -13.82
C LYS A 134 -28.75 12.87 -14.85
N GLU A 135 -28.57 11.65 -15.33
CA GLU A 135 -29.51 11.00 -16.26
C GLU A 135 -30.85 10.70 -15.59
N LEU A 136 -30.84 10.26 -14.32
CA LEU A 136 -32.06 10.09 -13.55
C LEU A 136 -32.88 11.38 -13.43
N PHE A 137 -32.23 12.52 -13.15
CA PHE A 137 -32.91 13.81 -13.07
C PHE A 137 -33.49 14.26 -14.42
N LYS A 138 -32.84 13.91 -15.54
CA LYS A 138 -33.36 14.20 -16.89
C LYS A 138 -34.56 13.33 -17.24
N GLN A 139 -34.56 12.05 -16.84
CA GLN A 139 -35.61 11.08 -17.16
C GLN A 139 -36.03 10.26 -15.92
N PRO A 140 -36.87 10.83 -15.03
CA PRO A 140 -37.26 10.17 -13.79
C PRO A 140 -38.19 8.97 -13.97
N THR A 141 -38.88 8.87 -15.11
CA THR A 141 -39.82 7.78 -15.44
C THR A 141 -39.14 6.54 -16.00
N LEU A 142 -37.82 6.61 -16.27
CA LEU A 142 -37.06 5.48 -16.78
C LEU A 142 -36.48 4.70 -15.60
N ASP A 143 -37.07 3.54 -15.30
CA ASP A 143 -36.67 2.69 -14.17
C ASP A 143 -35.20 2.23 -14.25
N ASP A 144 -34.65 2.07 -15.45
CA ASP A 144 -33.26 1.68 -15.68
C ASP A 144 -32.25 2.61 -15.01
N ASN A 145 -32.58 3.91 -14.86
CA ASN A 145 -31.71 4.87 -14.18
C ASN A 145 -31.56 4.55 -12.69
N TYR A 146 -32.62 4.07 -12.03
CA TYR A 146 -32.55 3.63 -10.63
C TYR A 146 -31.76 2.33 -10.49
N HIS A 147 -31.98 1.39 -11.40
CA HIS A 147 -31.23 0.13 -11.44
C HIS A 147 -29.73 0.36 -11.68
N LEU A 148 -29.36 1.30 -12.57
CA LEU A 148 -27.98 1.68 -12.82
C LEU A 148 -27.28 2.17 -11.54
N ILE A 149 -27.92 3.08 -10.79
CA ILE A 149 -27.36 3.61 -9.54
C ILE A 149 -27.20 2.49 -8.51
N SER A 150 -28.22 1.63 -8.35
CA SER A 150 -28.14 0.50 -7.43
C SER A 150 -27.01 -0.47 -7.81
N ASN A 151 -26.88 -0.80 -9.09
CA ASN A 151 -25.84 -1.69 -9.59
C ASN A 151 -24.43 -1.12 -9.38
N LEU A 152 -24.24 0.18 -9.61
CA LEU A 152 -22.97 0.87 -9.31
C LEU A 152 -22.64 0.79 -7.82
N ASP A 153 -23.60 1.06 -6.95
CA ASP A 153 -23.41 1.03 -5.49
C ASP A 153 -23.06 -0.40 -5.01
N HIS A 154 -23.75 -1.43 -5.52
CA HIS A 154 -23.46 -2.84 -5.18
C HIS A 154 -22.12 -3.33 -5.72
N GLN A 155 -21.79 -2.97 -6.96
CA GLN A 155 -20.50 -3.31 -7.57
C GLN A 155 -19.36 -2.68 -6.77
N PHE A 156 -19.48 -1.41 -6.40
CA PHE A 156 -18.45 -0.72 -5.65
C PHE A 156 -18.30 -1.29 -4.23
N HIS A 157 -19.40 -1.65 -3.57
CA HIS A 157 -19.36 -2.35 -2.28
C HIS A 157 -18.55 -3.66 -2.34
N ARG A 158 -18.80 -4.50 -3.36
CA ARG A 158 -18.02 -5.73 -3.58
C ARG A 158 -16.54 -5.43 -3.83
N ASN A 159 -16.26 -4.40 -4.63
CA ASN A 159 -14.90 -4.00 -4.93
C ASN A 159 -14.15 -3.54 -3.66
N LEU A 160 -14.80 -2.84 -2.72
CA LEU A 160 -14.17 -2.47 -1.44
C LEU A 160 -13.72 -3.69 -0.64
N LYS A 161 -14.54 -4.75 -0.58
CA LYS A 161 -14.19 -6.02 0.09
C LYS A 161 -12.97 -6.66 -0.57
N LEU A 162 -12.96 -6.73 -1.90
CA LEU A 162 -11.85 -7.31 -2.66
C LEU A 162 -10.55 -6.51 -2.48
N MET A 163 -10.60 -5.18 -2.57
CA MET A 163 -9.45 -4.31 -2.34
C MET A 163 -8.83 -4.54 -0.96
N LEU A 164 -9.64 -4.66 0.10
CA LEU A 164 -9.16 -4.92 1.45
C LEU A 164 -8.52 -6.31 1.59
N MET A 165 -9.14 -7.34 1.00
CA MET A 165 -8.59 -8.70 1.03
C MET A 165 -7.24 -8.75 0.31
N GLU A 166 -7.13 -8.06 -0.83
CA GLU A 166 -5.89 -8.00 -1.60
C GLU A 166 -4.80 -7.17 -0.89
N LEU A 167 -5.17 -6.03 -0.31
CA LEU A 167 -4.27 -5.22 0.51
C LEU A 167 -3.69 -6.02 1.69
N LYS A 168 -4.53 -6.80 2.38
CA LYS A 168 -4.07 -7.70 3.45
C LYS A 168 -3.08 -8.74 2.93
N SER A 169 -3.38 -9.35 1.77
CA SER A 169 -2.48 -10.30 1.12
C SER A 169 -1.13 -9.68 0.76
N TYR A 170 -1.12 -8.43 0.27
CA TYR A 170 0.13 -7.70 -0.01
C TYR A 170 0.95 -7.50 1.25
N ILE A 171 0.33 -7.06 2.35
CA ILE A 171 1.03 -6.88 3.62
C ILE A 171 1.67 -8.19 4.10
N ILE A 172 0.92 -9.30 4.07
CA ILE A 172 1.45 -10.62 4.46
C ILE A 172 2.62 -11.02 3.56
N ARG A 173 2.52 -10.78 2.24
CA ARG A 173 3.60 -11.08 1.29
C ARG A 173 4.85 -10.25 1.58
N ILE A 174 4.72 -8.95 1.81
CA ILE A 174 5.85 -8.08 2.17
C ILE A 174 6.50 -8.55 3.48
N CYS A 175 5.71 -8.78 4.53
CA CYS A 175 6.24 -9.28 5.81
C CYS A 175 7.00 -10.61 5.64
N ASN A 176 6.46 -11.53 4.82
CA ASN A 176 7.10 -12.81 4.51
C ASN A 176 8.42 -12.64 3.74
N LEU A 177 8.42 -11.79 2.70
CA LEU A 177 9.62 -11.49 1.90
C LEU A 177 10.73 -10.87 2.76
N LEU A 178 10.39 -9.88 3.58
CA LEU A 178 11.36 -9.21 4.44
C LEU A 178 11.89 -10.14 5.55
N THR A 179 11.02 -10.92 6.18
CA THR A 179 11.43 -11.83 7.27
C THR A 179 12.35 -12.94 6.75
N LYS A 180 12.04 -13.53 5.58
CA LYS A 180 12.86 -14.60 4.98
C LYS A 180 14.23 -14.11 4.51
N ASN A 181 14.33 -12.85 4.10
CA ASN A 181 15.56 -12.29 3.55
C ASN A 181 16.31 -11.38 4.54
N LYS A 182 15.88 -11.31 5.81
CA LYS A 182 16.44 -10.41 6.82
C LYS A 182 17.96 -10.46 6.92
N ASP A 183 18.53 -11.66 6.99
CA ASP A 183 19.99 -11.86 7.09
C ASP A 183 20.76 -11.36 5.84
N LEU A 184 20.12 -11.40 4.67
CA LEU A 184 20.70 -10.90 3.42
C LEU A 184 20.65 -9.38 3.35
N LEU A 185 19.60 -8.78 3.91
CA LEU A 185 19.37 -7.33 3.93
C LEU A 185 20.25 -6.62 4.98
N GLU A 186 20.58 -7.23 6.11
CA GLU A 186 21.37 -6.61 7.19
C GLU A 186 22.90 -6.61 6.97
N ARG A 187 23.42 -7.50 6.11
CA ARG A 187 24.88 -7.73 5.91
C ARG A 187 25.66 -6.59 5.26
N GLN A 188 25.01 -5.55 4.74
CA GLN A 188 25.67 -4.43 4.06
C GLN A 188 26.40 -3.46 4.99
N SER A 189 26.20 -3.59 6.30
CA SER A 189 26.92 -2.81 7.31
C SER A 189 28.43 -3.17 7.39
N PHE A 190 28.85 -4.34 6.89
CA PHE A 190 30.26 -4.76 6.94
C PHE A 190 31.15 -4.21 5.82
N HIS A 191 30.64 -3.98 4.60
CA HIS A 191 31.48 -3.45 3.51
C HIS A 191 31.73 -1.93 3.58
N ARG A 192 30.92 -1.18 4.33
CA ARG A 192 31.21 0.25 4.60
C ARG A 192 32.44 0.47 5.48
N GLN A 193 32.87 -0.52 6.28
CA GLN A 193 34.10 -0.42 7.06
C GLN A 193 35.38 -0.44 6.20
N HIS A 194 35.32 -0.92 4.95
CA HIS A 194 36.46 -0.92 4.06
C HIS A 194 36.58 0.36 3.21
N ILE A 195 35.50 1.12 3.00
CA ILE A 195 35.57 2.41 2.27
C ILE A 195 36.19 3.51 3.16
N ASN A 196 36.03 3.43 4.47
CA ASN A 196 36.71 4.33 5.42
C ASN A 196 38.23 4.07 5.55
N ASN A 197 38.78 3.04 4.89
CA ASN A 197 40.20 2.71 4.93
C ASN A 197 40.96 3.04 3.62
N TYR A 198 40.29 3.58 2.61
CA TYR A 198 40.92 3.91 1.31
C TYR A 198 40.75 5.38 0.86
N PHE A 199 40.27 6.26 1.74
CA PHE A 199 40.27 7.72 1.52
C PHE A 199 40.71 8.48 2.76
#